data_AF-A0A846MR93-F1
#
_entry.id   AF-A0A846MR93-F1
#
_cell.length_a   1.000
_cell.length_b   1.000
_cell.length_c   1.000
_cell.angle_alpha   90.00
_cell.angle_beta   90.00
_cell.angle_gamma   90.00
#
_symmetry.space_group_name_H-M   'P 1'
#
loop_
_entity.id
_entity.type
_entity.pdbx_description
1 polymer ?
#
loop_
_entity_poly.entity_id
_entity_poly.type
_entity_poly.pdbx_seq_one_letter_code
_entity_poly.pdbx_strand_id
1 'polypeptide(L)'
;MQEVVKKFIYTSVGLVSITAETLKQTVDKLVEESKLSSDEGKKIVDEFLKNTETKREEFETQLQSLVEKVSKKLKFVTEDDLNEVLKRVEKLEAALAANKTEAEKTSSKSQKSAEAKA
;
A
#
# COMPACT_ATOMS: atom_id res chain seq x y z
N MET A 1 9.51 -5.73 1.02
CA MET A 1 8.77 -4.44 1.05
C MET A 1 8.11 -4.21 2.41
N GLN A 2 7.29 -5.14 2.91
CA GLN A 2 6.56 -4.97 4.19
C GLN A 2 7.45 -4.61 5.40
N GLU A 3 8.62 -5.24 5.55
CA GLU A 3 9.56 -4.92 6.64
C GLU A 3 10.12 -3.50 6.59
N VAL A 4 10.34 -2.94 5.39
CA VAL A 4 10.86 -1.57 5.22
C VAL A 4 9.79 -0.55 5.56
N VAL A 5 8.55 -0.78 5.14
CA VAL A 5 7.39 0.07 5.50
C VAL A 5 7.15 0.01 7.01
N LYS A 6 7.21 -1.16 7.64
CA LYS A 6 7.10 -1.32 9.09
C LYS A 6 8.16 -0.48 9.82
N LYS A 7 9.43 -0.64 9.44
CA LYS A 7 10.53 0.14 10.04
C LYS A 7 10.38 1.64 9.82
N PHE A 8 9.91 2.05 8.64
CA PHE A 8 9.64 3.46 8.35
C PHE A 8 8.55 4.02 9.27
N ILE A 9 7.44 3.31 9.45
CA ILE A 9 6.35 3.74 10.35
C ILE A 9 6.85 3.84 11.79
N TYR A 10 7.53 2.81 12.32
CA TYR A 10 8.09 2.85 13.67
C TYR A 10 9.09 4.00 13.88
N THR A 11 9.91 4.29 12.87
CA THR A 11 10.87 5.40 12.91
C THR A 11 10.17 6.77 12.81
N SER A 12 9.13 6.88 11.98
CA SER A 12 8.36 8.13 11.83
C SER A 12 7.62 8.52 13.11
N VAL A 13 7.13 7.55 13.88
CA VAL A 13 6.47 7.81 15.17
C VAL A 13 7.47 8.41 16.17
N GLY A 14 8.73 7.93 16.16
CA GLY A 14 9.77 8.48 17.03
C GLY A 14 10.05 9.96 16.80
N LEU A 15 10.07 10.41 15.55
CA LEU A 15 10.34 11.81 15.21
C LEU A 15 9.21 12.76 15.68
N VAL A 16 7.95 12.32 15.55
CA VAL A 16 6.78 13.10 15.96
C VAL A 16 6.72 13.22 17.47
N SER A 17 6.94 12.13 18.20
CA SER A 17 6.97 12.13 19.67
C SER A 17 8.04 13.08 20.21
N ILE A 18 9.28 12.99 19.71
CA ILE A 18 10.39 13.87 20.14
C ILE A 18 10.04 15.34 19.88
N THR A 19 9.45 15.66 18.74
CA THR A 19 9.09 17.04 18.39
C THR A 19 8.00 17.59 19.32
N ALA A 20 6.96 16.80 19.58
CA ALA A 20 5.86 17.20 20.47
C ALA A 20 6.34 17.37 21.93
N GLU A 21 7.22 16.49 22.39
CA GLU A 21 7.81 16.54 23.73
C GLU A 21 8.73 17.76 23.89
N THR A 22 9.57 18.02 22.88
CA THR A 22 10.46 19.21 22.84
C THR A 22 9.65 20.50 22.80
N LEU A 23 8.54 20.55 22.06
CA LEU A 23 7.67 21.71 22.01
C LEU A 23 7.05 22.00 23.39
N LYS A 24 6.47 20.98 24.03
CA LYS A 24 5.91 21.11 25.38
C LYS A 24 6.97 21.58 26.39
N GLN A 25 8.13 20.93 26.42
CA GLN A 25 9.23 21.32 27.32
C GLN A 25 9.68 22.77 27.07
N THR A 26 9.73 23.22 25.82
CA THR A 26 10.13 24.59 25.49
C THR A 26 9.11 25.58 26.01
N VAL A 27 7.82 25.33 25.80
CA VAL A 27 6.73 26.18 26.30
C VAL A 27 6.72 26.22 27.82
N ASP A 28 6.81 25.06 28.47
CA ASP A 28 6.84 24.95 29.94
C ASP A 28 8.02 25.73 30.52
N LYS A 29 9.20 25.62 29.91
CA LYS A 29 10.40 26.36 30.32
C LYS A 29 10.22 27.88 30.19
N LEU A 30 9.56 28.36 29.12
CA LEU A 30 9.28 29.79 28.97
C LEU A 30 8.27 30.30 30.01
N VAL A 31 7.31 29.45 30.42
CA VAL A 31 6.38 29.77 31.50
C VAL A 31 7.12 29.85 32.84
N GLU A 32 7.99 28.88 33.12
CA GLU A 32 8.77 28.80 34.36
C GLU A 32 9.77 29.97 34.49
N GLU A 33 10.39 30.40 33.39
CA GLU A 33 11.24 31.60 33.32
C GLU A 33 10.44 32.93 33.41
N SER A 34 9.12 32.89 33.65
CA SER A 34 8.21 34.05 33.67
C SER A 34 8.22 34.88 32.37
N LYS A 35 8.67 34.28 31.25
CA LYS A 35 8.68 34.90 29.91
C LYS A 35 7.34 34.73 29.20
N LEU A 36 6.53 33.79 29.64
CA LEU A 36 5.18 33.52 29.16
C LEU A 36 4.26 33.27 30.36
N SER A 37 3.00 33.69 30.28
CA SER A 37 2.00 33.24 31.24
C SER A 37 1.59 31.78 30.96
N SER A 38 1.09 31.08 31.99
CA SER A 38 0.59 29.70 31.81
C SER A 38 -0.57 29.63 30.80
N ASP A 39 -1.39 30.67 30.71
CA ASP A 39 -2.51 30.74 29.78
C ASP A 39 -2.05 30.91 28.33
N GLU A 40 -1.01 31.73 28.10
CA GLU A 40 -0.40 31.89 26.78
C GLU A 40 0.33 30.62 26.34
N GLY A 41 1.04 29.95 27.24
CA GLY A 41 1.69 28.67 26.96
C GLY A 41 0.68 27.60 26.51
N LYS A 42 -0.44 27.45 27.23
CA LYS A 42 -1.54 26.57 26.82
C LYS A 42 -2.10 26.95 25.45
N LYS A 43 -2.33 28.24 25.22
CA LYS A 43 -2.82 28.75 23.93
C LYS A 43 -1.90 28.35 22.78
N ILE A 44 -0.58 28.48 22.93
CA ILE A 44 0.40 28.13 21.88
C ILE A 44 0.29 26.63 21.54
N VAL A 45 0.22 25.77 22.56
CA VAL A 45 0.09 24.32 22.35
C VAL A 45 -1.24 23.99 21.68
N ASP A 46 -2.35 24.60 22.13
CA ASP A 46 -3.68 24.39 21.56
C ASP A 46 -3.76 24.88 20.11
N GLU A 47 -3.19 26.04 19.80
CA GLU A 47 -3.14 26.58 18.43
C GLU A 47 -2.30 25.70 17.50
N PHE A 48 -1.18 25.17 18.01
CA PHE A 48 -0.35 24.23 17.28
C PHE A 48 -1.11 22.94 16.95
N LEU A 49 -1.83 22.37 17.93
CA LEU A 49 -2.65 21.18 17.72
C LEU A 49 -3.76 21.43 16.70
N LYS A 50 -4.49 22.55 16.84
CA LYS A 50 -5.59 22.91 15.95
C LYS A 50 -5.13 23.19 14.52
N ASN A 51 -4.04 23.95 14.35
CA ASN A 51 -3.43 24.18 13.04
C ASN A 51 -2.91 22.87 12.42
N THR A 52 -2.38 21.95 13.24
CA THR A 52 -1.91 20.65 12.76
C THR A 52 -3.08 19.81 12.25
N GLU A 53 -4.22 19.77 12.94
CA GLU A 53 -5.43 19.07 12.47
C GLU A 53 -5.91 19.63 11.13
N THR A 54 -6.00 20.95 10.98
CA THR A 54 -6.41 21.56 9.70
C THR A 54 -5.42 21.25 8.59
N LYS A 55 -4.10 21.34 8.86
CA LYS A 55 -3.07 21.01 7.87
C LYS A 55 -2.97 19.52 7.59
N ARG A 56 -3.46 18.66 8.48
CA ARG A 56 -3.47 17.21 8.30
C ARG A 56 -4.32 16.82 7.10
N GLU A 57 -5.52 17.36 6.95
CA GLU A 57 -6.40 17.05 5.80
C GLU A 57 -5.78 17.49 4.47
N GLU A 58 -5.21 18.71 4.43
CA GLU A 58 -4.48 19.20 3.25
C GLU A 58 -3.28 18.30 2.94
N PHE A 59 -2.55 17.89 3.98
CA PHE A 59 -1.40 17.00 3.87
C PHE A 59 -1.81 15.62 3.36
N GLU A 60 -2.88 15.01 3.89
CA GLU A 60 -3.39 13.71 3.41
C GLU A 60 -3.75 13.77 1.93
N THR A 61 -4.41 14.85 1.49
CA THR A 61 -4.75 15.07 0.08
C THR A 61 -3.50 15.20 -0.81
N GLN A 62 -2.52 16.00 -0.39
CA GLN A 62 -1.27 16.15 -1.11
C GLN A 62 -0.46 14.84 -1.14
N LEU A 63 -0.46 14.10 -0.03
CA LEU A 63 0.22 12.82 0.10
C LEU A 63 -0.39 11.77 -0.82
N GLN A 64 -1.73 11.66 -0.88
CA GLN A 64 -2.42 10.78 -1.83
C GLN A 64 -2.03 11.12 -3.28
N SER A 65 -2.04 12.42 -3.65
CA SER A 65 -1.61 12.85 -4.99
C SER A 65 -0.16 12.47 -5.29
N LEU A 66 0.73 12.60 -4.30
CA LEU A 66 2.14 12.26 -4.43
C LEU A 66 2.33 10.75 -4.61
N VAL A 67 1.66 9.95 -3.78
CA VAL A 67 1.67 8.48 -3.87
C VAL A 67 1.14 8.02 -5.22
N GLU A 68 0.03 8.59 -5.71
CA GLU A 68 -0.48 8.30 -7.04
C GLU A 68 0.53 8.63 -8.15
N LYS A 69 1.16 9.81 -8.10
CA LYS A 69 2.15 10.23 -9.10
C LYS A 69 3.37 9.30 -9.09
N VAL A 70 3.83 8.89 -7.91
CA VAL A 70 4.94 7.97 -7.76
C VAL A 70 4.55 6.58 -8.27
N SER A 71 3.35 6.09 -7.94
CA SER A 71 2.81 4.81 -8.40
C SER A 71 2.59 4.77 -9.93
N LYS A 72 2.19 5.90 -10.54
CA LYS A 72 2.08 6.02 -12.01
C LYS A 72 3.46 6.02 -12.69
N LYS A 73 4.49 6.60 -12.06
CA LYS A 73 5.85 6.71 -12.62
C LYS A 73 6.68 5.45 -12.41
N LEU A 74 6.58 4.84 -11.25
CA LEU A 74 7.17 3.56 -10.93
C LEU A 74 6.09 2.53 -11.20
N LYS A 75 6.09 1.87 -12.36
CA LYS A 75 5.13 0.81 -12.73
C LYS A 75 5.12 -0.32 -11.68
N PHE A 76 4.45 -0.11 -10.56
CA PHE A 76 4.30 -1.08 -9.50
C PHE A 76 3.07 -1.92 -9.81
N VAL A 77 3.30 -3.21 -10.03
CA VAL A 77 2.23 -4.20 -10.11
C VAL A 77 1.80 -4.49 -8.67
N THR A 78 0.51 -4.33 -8.38
CA THR A 78 -0.03 -4.70 -7.06
C THR A 78 -0.11 -6.22 -6.92
N GLU A 79 -0.19 -6.74 -5.69
CA GLU A 79 -0.40 -8.19 -5.51
C GLU A 79 -1.69 -8.68 -6.18
N ASP A 80 -2.73 -7.85 -6.21
CA ASP A 80 -4.00 -8.16 -6.87
C ASP A 80 -3.83 -8.30 -8.39
N ASP A 81 -3.08 -7.37 -9.01
CA ASP A 81 -2.77 -7.44 -10.45
C ASP A 81 -1.99 -8.74 -10.78
N LEU A 82 -1.04 -9.13 -9.93
CA LEU A 82 -0.29 -10.38 -10.10
C LEU A 82 -1.19 -11.62 -9.97
N ASN A 83 -2.08 -11.62 -8.98
CA ASN A 83 -3.02 -12.72 -8.75
C ASN A 83 -4.05 -12.86 -9.89
N GLU A 84 -4.50 -11.76 -10.47
CA GLU A 84 -5.38 -11.79 -11.65
C GLU A 84 -4.67 -12.42 -12.85
N VAL A 85 -3.41 -12.03 -13.09
CA VAL A 85 -2.59 -12.60 -14.15
C VAL A 85 -2.35 -14.09 -13.91
N LEU A 86 -1.98 -14.50 -12.69
CA LEU A 86 -1.79 -15.92 -12.34
C LEU A 86 -3.05 -16.75 -12.58
N LYS A 87 -4.22 -16.30 -12.14
CA LYS A 87 -5.50 -16.99 -12.40
C LYS A 87 -5.82 -17.12 -13.88
N ARG A 88 -5.48 -16.10 -14.69
CA ARG A 88 -5.64 -16.16 -16.15
C ARG A 88 -4.70 -17.17 -16.77
N VAL A 89 -3.45 -17.23 -16.31
CA VAL A 89 -2.45 -18.22 -16.75
C VAL A 89 -2.94 -19.64 -16.42
N GLU A 90 -3.37 -19.90 -15.18
CA GLU A 90 -3.90 -21.22 -14.77
C GLU A 90 -5.09 -21.66 -15.63
N LYS A 91 -6.03 -20.75 -15.93
CA LYS A 91 -7.18 -21.06 -16.80
C LYS A 91 -6.76 -21.41 -18.22
N LEU A 92 -5.77 -20.70 -18.77
CA LEU A 92 -5.25 -20.96 -20.11
C LEU A 92 -4.47 -22.29 -20.16
N GLU A 93 -3.69 -22.58 -19.13
CA GLU A 93 -2.99 -23.87 -18.99
C GLU A 93 -3.98 -25.04 -18.90
N ALA A 94 -5.05 -24.89 -18.10
CA ALA A 94 -6.11 -25.88 -18.00
C ALA A 94 -6.85 -26.08 -19.34
N ALA A 95 -7.14 -25.00 -20.06
CA ALA A 95 -7.78 -25.06 -21.37
C ALA A 95 -6.88 -25.73 -22.43
N LEU A 96 -5.57 -25.46 -22.42
CA LEU A 96 -4.59 -26.12 -23.28
C LEU A 96 -4.46 -27.60 -22.96
N ALA A 97 -4.46 -27.99 -21.68
CA ALA A 97 -4.43 -29.39 -21.26
C ALA A 97 -5.70 -30.14 -21.72
N ALA A 98 -6.88 -29.52 -21.61
CA ALA A 98 -8.14 -30.08 -22.10
C ALA A 98 -8.12 -30.27 -23.62
N ASN A 99 -7.62 -29.28 -24.37
CA ASN A 99 -7.54 -29.34 -25.84
C ASN A 99 -6.51 -30.39 -26.32
N LYS A 100 -5.41 -30.59 -25.57
CA LYS A 100 -4.43 -31.66 -25.85
C LYS A 100 -5.02 -33.07 -25.63
N THR A 101 -6.02 -33.20 -24.75
CA THR A 101 -6.71 -34.46 -24.46
C THR A 101 -7.76 -34.83 -25.53
N GLU A 102 -8.28 -33.85 -26.29
CA GLU A 102 -9.19 -34.11 -27.42
C GLU A 102 -8.45 -34.55 -28.69
N ALA A 103 -7.18 -34.17 -28.85
CA ALA A 103 -6.32 -34.62 -29.94
C ALA A 103 -5.95 -36.12 -29.85
N GLU A 104 -5.90 -36.72 -28.65
CA GLU A 104 -5.68 -38.17 -28.48
C GLU A 104 -6.96 -39.02 -28.65
N LYS A 105 -8.17 -38.44 -28.46
CA LYS A 105 -9.43 -39.19 -28.64
C LYS A 105 -9.87 -39.30 -30.10
N THR A 106 -9.39 -38.42 -30.98
CA THR A 106 -9.70 -38.47 -32.43
C THR A 106 -8.83 -39.45 -33.20
N SER A 107 -7.65 -39.85 -32.68
CA SER A 107 -6.79 -40.85 -33.34
C SER A 107 -7.24 -42.31 -33.12
N SER A 108 -7.84 -42.66 -31.97
CA SER A 108 -8.26 -44.06 -31.72
C SER A 108 -9.58 -44.48 -32.40
N LYS A 109 -10.39 -43.53 -32.87
CA LYS A 109 -11.64 -43.84 -33.60
C LYS A 109 -11.42 -44.21 -35.08
N SER A 110 -10.27 -43.83 -35.66
CA SER A 110 -9.97 -44.09 -37.07
C SER A 110 -9.44 -45.52 -37.35
N GLN A 111 -8.92 -46.23 -36.34
CA GLN A 111 -8.42 -47.60 -36.54
C GLN A 111 -9.50 -48.70 -36.48
N LYS A 112 -10.67 -48.46 -35.87
CA LYS A 112 -11.70 -49.52 -35.74
C LYS A 112 -12.64 -49.65 -36.95
N SER A 113 -12.63 -48.70 -37.89
CA SER A 113 -13.46 -48.75 -39.10
C SER A 113 -12.77 -49.38 -40.33
N ALA A 114 -11.50 -49.74 -40.24
CA ALA A 114 -10.77 -50.35 -41.35
C ALA A 114 -10.84 -51.90 -41.38
N GLU A 115 -11.14 -52.56 -40.25
CA GLU A 115 -11.10 -54.03 -40.15
C GLU A 115 -12.45 -54.72 -40.41
N ALA A 116 -13.54 -53.97 -40.67
CA ALA A 116 -14.84 -54.56 -41.02
C ALA A 116 -15.09 -54.65 -42.54
N LYS A 117 -14.06 -54.39 -43.37
CA LYS A 117 -14.14 -54.41 -44.84
C LYS A 117 -13.00 -55.16 -45.54
N ALA A 118 -12.17 -55.90 -44.81
CA ALA A 118 -11.20 -56.84 -45.38
C ALA A 118 -11.77 -58.27 -45.38
#